data_AF-V9GCN8-F1
#
_entry.id   AF-V9GCN8-F1
#
_cell.length_a   1.000
_cell.length_b   1.000
_cell.length_c   1.000
_cell.angle_alpha   90.00
_cell.angle_beta   90.00
_cell.angle_gamma   90.00
#
_symmetry.space_group_name_H-M   'P 1'
#
loop_
_entity.id
_entity.type
_entity.pdbx_description
1 polymer ?
#
loop_
_entity_poly.entity_id
_entity_poly.type
_entity_poly.pdbx_seq_one_letter_code
_entity_poly.pdbx_strand_id
1 'polypeptide(L)'
;MQLTKISQNTAILLEHAQASGLTSAELLEAVRSGEIDRFQVAQNGHFRYEDLFTYAEEHGEDLEQAVSEGYQITFNTRNGLKIWLEEAFQIRSESDFVVGEGIIEGLILQRDQLARLKEALAVNWTLQEEPIAAGIQVKLSVRGLQ
;
A
#
# COMPACT_ATOMS: atom_id res chain seq x y z
N MET A 1 16.82 1.38 10.73
CA MET A 1 16.06 0.16 11.03
C MET A 1 15.58 -0.42 9.71
N GLN A 2 15.39 -1.73 9.61
CA GLN A 2 14.86 -2.36 8.40
C GLN A 2 13.33 -2.44 8.54
N LEU A 3 12.59 -1.97 7.53
CA LEU A 3 11.13 -2.07 7.51
C LEU A 3 10.71 -3.54 7.52
N THR A 4 9.64 -3.85 8.26
CA THR A 4 9.01 -5.16 8.19
C THR A 4 8.49 -5.42 6.78
N LYS A 5 8.45 -6.68 6.39
CA LYS A 5 7.97 -7.09 5.07
C LYS A 5 6.60 -7.73 5.20
N ILE A 6 5.66 -7.26 4.39
CA ILE A 6 4.31 -7.79 4.34
C ILE A 6 3.88 -8.08 2.90
N SER A 7 2.86 -8.91 2.74
CA SER A 7 2.25 -9.19 1.46
C SER A 7 1.58 -7.93 0.90
N GLN A 8 1.42 -7.90 -0.43
CA GLN A 8 0.68 -6.83 -1.08
C GLN A 8 -0.77 -6.77 -0.60
N ASN A 9 -1.39 -7.92 -0.31
CA ASN A 9 -2.77 -7.96 0.17
C ASN A 9 -2.89 -7.34 1.56
N THR A 10 -2.00 -7.72 2.48
CA THR A 10 -1.92 -7.14 3.83
C THR A 10 -1.74 -5.62 3.77
N ALA A 11 -0.79 -5.15 2.96
CA ALA A 11 -0.57 -3.71 2.77
C ALA A 11 -1.84 -3.00 2.30
N ILE A 12 -2.53 -3.54 1.29
CA ILE A 12 -3.79 -2.98 0.77
C ILE A 12 -4.86 -2.94 1.86
N LEU A 13 -5.02 -4.00 2.66
CA LEU A 13 -6.02 -4.04 3.74
C LEU A 13 -5.75 -2.99 4.82
N LEU A 14 -4.49 -2.76 5.18
CA LEU A 14 -4.12 -1.73 6.15
C LEU A 14 -4.42 -0.32 5.62
N GLU A 15 -4.02 -0.02 4.38
CA GLU A 15 -4.29 1.29 3.76
C GLU A 15 -5.80 1.51 3.57
N HIS A 16 -6.54 0.47 3.16
CA HIS A 16 -8.00 0.55 3.02
C HIS A 16 -8.71 0.79 4.35
N ALA A 17 -8.19 0.21 5.45
CA ALA A 17 -8.75 0.44 6.77
C ALA A 17 -8.62 1.92 7.17
N GLN A 18 -7.47 2.53 6.90
CA GLN A 18 -7.25 3.95 7.15
C GLN A 18 -8.12 4.83 6.24
N ALA A 19 -8.19 4.51 4.94
CA ALA A 19 -9.04 5.19 3.97
C ALA A 19 -10.53 5.15 4.35
N SER A 20 -10.96 4.05 4.99
CA SER A 20 -12.33 3.85 5.46
C SER A 20 -12.63 4.54 6.79
N GLY A 21 -11.66 5.22 7.41
CA GLY A 21 -11.86 6.08 8.56
C GLY A 21 -11.22 5.61 9.86
N LEU A 22 -10.45 4.50 9.88
CA LEU A 22 -9.63 4.17 11.05
C LEU A 22 -8.48 5.17 11.15
N THR A 23 -8.42 5.89 12.26
CA THR A 23 -7.22 6.69 12.56
C THR A 23 -6.01 5.78 12.78
N SER A 24 -4.80 6.31 12.64
CA SER A 24 -3.57 5.54 12.88
C SER A 24 -3.51 4.93 14.29
N ALA A 25 -4.09 5.60 15.29
CA ALA A 25 -4.16 5.08 16.66
C ALA A 25 -5.13 3.90 16.79
N GLU A 26 -6.31 4.01 16.18
CA GLU A 26 -7.32 2.94 16.18
C GLU A 26 -6.85 1.72 15.39
N LEU A 27 -6.20 1.92 14.24
CA LEU A 27 -5.61 0.83 13.46
C LEU A 27 -4.52 0.09 14.27
N LEU A 28 -3.66 0.83 14.96
CA LEU A 28 -2.62 0.23 15.79
C LEU A 28 -3.22 -0.57 16.97
N GLU A 29 -4.26 -0.05 17.61
CA GLU A 29 -4.98 -0.77 18.67
C GLU A 29 -5.70 -2.02 18.13
N ALA A 30 -6.32 -1.92 16.95
CA ALA A 30 -6.98 -3.03 16.28
C ALA A 30 -5.99 -4.16 15.97
N VAL A 31 -4.81 -3.82 15.47
CA VAL A 31 -3.75 -4.78 15.21
C VAL A 31 -3.23 -5.43 16.50
N ARG A 32 -2.95 -4.64 17.54
CA ARG A 32 -2.45 -5.15 18.83
C ARG A 32 -3.42 -6.08 19.55
N SER A 33 -4.72 -5.78 19.46
CA SER A 33 -5.78 -6.57 20.10
C SER A 33 -6.13 -7.83 19.33
N GLY A 34 -5.84 -7.89 18.03
CA GLY A 34 -6.29 -8.98 17.16
C GLY A 34 -7.81 -9.02 16.96
N GLU A 35 -8.53 -7.96 17.34
CA GLU A 35 -9.99 -7.92 17.29
C GLU A 35 -10.47 -7.51 15.90
N ILE A 36 -10.89 -8.51 15.13
CA ILE A 36 -11.36 -8.34 13.75
C ILE A 36 -12.54 -7.36 13.61
N ASP A 37 -13.43 -7.31 14.61
CA ASP A 37 -14.61 -6.46 14.61
C ASP A 37 -14.26 -4.96 14.53
N ARG A 38 -13.04 -4.57 14.93
CA ARG A 38 -12.57 -3.18 14.77
C ARG A 38 -12.40 -2.78 13.30
N PHE A 39 -12.29 -3.73 12.38
CA PHE A 39 -12.22 -3.48 10.93
C PHE A 39 -13.60 -3.43 10.25
N GLN A 40 -14.70 -3.57 10.99
CA GLN A 40 -16.04 -3.66 10.41
C GLN A 40 -16.41 -2.46 9.51
N VAL A 41 -15.94 -1.25 9.84
CA VAL A 41 -16.16 -0.03 9.04
C VAL A 41 -15.45 -0.06 7.69
N ALA A 42 -14.36 -0.83 7.58
CA ALA A 42 -13.59 -1.01 6.36
C ALA A 42 -14.02 -2.24 5.55
N GLN A 43 -14.84 -3.13 6.12
CA GLN A 43 -15.27 -4.34 5.44
C GLN A 43 -16.33 -4.02 4.37
N ASN A 44 -15.91 -3.94 3.11
CA ASN A 44 -16.81 -3.73 1.98
C ASN A 44 -16.27 -4.40 0.71
N GLY A 45 -17.19 -4.80 -0.18
CA GLY A 45 -16.84 -5.35 -1.50
C GLY A 45 -15.84 -6.53 -1.44
N HIS A 46 -14.61 -6.26 -1.91
CA HIS A 46 -13.51 -7.22 -1.95
C HIS A 46 -12.52 -7.09 -0.77
N PHE A 47 -12.70 -6.11 0.10
CA PHE A 47 -11.87 -5.92 1.29
C PHE A 47 -12.42 -6.78 2.44
N ARG A 48 -11.75 -7.90 2.65
CA ARG A 48 -12.08 -8.98 3.58
C ARG A 48 -10.93 -9.08 4.58
N TYR A 49 -11.24 -8.93 5.86
CA TYR A 49 -10.25 -8.90 6.93
C TYR A 49 -10.20 -10.20 7.73
N GLU A 50 -11.14 -11.13 7.50
CA GLU A 50 -11.39 -12.34 8.27
C GLU A 50 -10.11 -13.17 8.49
N ASP A 51 -9.23 -13.20 7.49
CA ASP A 51 -7.98 -13.96 7.52
C ASP A 51 -6.73 -13.09 7.80
N LEU A 52 -6.87 -11.77 8.04
CA LEU A 52 -5.74 -10.84 8.17
C LEU A 52 -4.74 -11.30 9.23
N PHE A 53 -5.23 -11.62 10.43
CA PHE A 53 -4.38 -12.01 11.55
C PHE A 53 -3.79 -13.41 11.38
N THR A 54 -4.59 -14.38 10.95
CA THR A 54 -4.12 -15.75 10.69
C THR A 54 -3.07 -15.77 9.59
N TYR A 55 -3.28 -15.04 8.50
CA TYR A 55 -2.31 -14.91 7.42
C TYR A 55 -1.00 -14.27 7.90
N ALA A 56 -1.09 -13.21 8.69
CA ALA A 56 0.07 -12.54 9.26
C ALA A 56 0.89 -13.47 10.17
N GLU A 57 0.23 -14.25 11.02
CA GLU A 57 0.88 -15.25 11.88
C GLU A 57 1.55 -16.36 11.05
N GLU A 58 0.83 -16.93 10.09
CA GLU A 58 1.33 -18.02 9.23
C GLU A 58 2.52 -17.62 8.36
N HIS A 59 2.67 -16.33 8.04
CA HIS A 59 3.71 -15.82 7.16
C HIS A 59 4.72 -14.89 7.84
N GLY A 60 4.61 -14.72 9.15
CA GLY A 60 5.55 -13.93 9.96
C GLY A 60 5.50 -12.44 9.65
N GLU A 61 4.32 -11.90 9.34
CA GLU A 61 4.11 -10.48 9.09
C GLU A 61 3.91 -9.74 10.41
N ASP A 62 4.84 -8.82 10.73
CA ASP A 62 4.71 -7.95 11.90
C ASP A 62 3.76 -6.78 11.59
N LEU A 63 2.46 -6.99 11.81
CA LEU A 63 1.45 -5.97 11.56
C LEU A 63 1.62 -4.73 12.45
N GLU A 64 2.06 -4.90 13.70
CA GLU A 64 2.24 -3.78 14.63
C GLU A 64 3.36 -2.86 14.14
N GLN A 65 4.49 -3.44 13.74
CA GLN A 65 5.58 -2.70 13.12
C GLN A 65 5.15 -2.08 11.79
N ALA A 66 4.37 -2.80 10.97
CA ALA A 66 3.90 -2.30 9.69
C ALA A 66 3.06 -1.02 9.83
N VAL A 67 2.17 -0.98 10.83
CA VAL A 67 1.30 0.18 11.09
C VAL A 67 2.07 1.33 11.75
N SER A 68 2.98 1.04 12.68
CA SER A 68 3.66 2.07 13.47
C SER A 68 4.91 2.67 12.81
N GLU A 69 5.67 1.86 12.07
CA GLU A 69 6.96 2.24 11.48
C GLU A 69 6.94 2.22 9.94
N GLY A 70 5.88 1.68 9.33
CA GLY A 70 5.79 1.43 7.89
C GLY A 70 6.29 0.03 7.51
N TYR A 71 6.20 -0.28 6.22
CA TYR A 71 6.49 -1.61 5.70
C TYR A 71 7.06 -1.55 4.29
N GLN A 72 7.68 -2.65 3.87
CA GLN A 72 8.02 -2.93 2.48
C GLN A 72 7.17 -4.09 1.96
N ILE A 73 6.56 -3.93 0.79
CA ILE A 73 5.81 -5.01 0.16
C ILE A 73 6.78 -6.06 -0.41
N THR A 74 6.51 -7.33 -0.17
CA THR A 74 7.38 -8.44 -0.61
C THR A 74 7.40 -8.59 -2.13
N PHE A 75 6.25 -8.43 -2.78
CA PHE A 75 6.08 -8.52 -4.23
C PHE A 75 4.88 -7.70 -4.68
N ASN A 76 5.05 -6.87 -5.70
CA ASN A 76 3.93 -6.14 -6.29
C ASN A 76 3.47 -6.78 -7.60
N THR A 77 2.20 -7.16 -7.68
CA THR A 77 1.50 -7.29 -8.97
C THR A 77 1.11 -5.91 -9.48
N ARG A 78 0.88 -5.76 -10.79
CA ARG A 78 0.39 -4.50 -11.37
C ARG A 78 -0.92 -4.05 -10.75
N ASN A 79 -1.92 -4.95 -10.71
CA ASN A 79 -3.25 -4.59 -10.24
C ASN A 79 -3.26 -4.30 -8.73
N GLY A 80 -2.52 -5.06 -7.94
CA GLY A 80 -2.40 -4.74 -6.52
C GLY A 80 -1.62 -3.44 -6.27
N LEU A 81 -0.66 -3.07 -7.13
CA LEU A 81 0.06 -1.80 -6.98
C LEU A 81 -0.85 -0.61 -7.33
N LYS A 82 -1.68 -0.76 -8.36
CA LYS A 82 -2.79 0.17 -8.65
C LYS A 82 -3.69 0.35 -7.42
N ILE A 83 -4.22 -0.74 -6.86
CA ILE A 83 -5.12 -0.68 -5.70
C ILE A 83 -4.42 -0.04 -4.50
N TRP A 84 -3.17 -0.44 -4.22
CA TRP A 84 -2.40 0.14 -3.13
C TRP A 84 -2.23 1.67 -3.27
N LEU A 85 -1.95 2.16 -4.49
CA LEU A 85 -1.84 3.59 -4.77
C LEU A 85 -3.17 4.31 -4.54
N GLU A 86 -4.29 3.71 -4.95
CA GLU A 86 -5.63 4.26 -4.75
C GLU A 86 -5.96 4.38 -3.26
N GLU A 87 -5.70 3.32 -2.47
CA GLU A 87 -5.97 3.32 -1.03
C GLU A 87 -5.02 4.24 -0.26
N ALA A 88 -3.70 4.11 -0.47
CA ALA A 88 -2.69 4.84 0.30
C ALA A 88 -2.70 6.35 0.03
N PHE A 89 -3.03 6.77 -1.20
CA PHE A 89 -2.95 8.18 -1.61
C PHE A 89 -4.29 8.81 -1.96
N GLN A 90 -5.40 8.07 -1.88
CA GLN A 90 -6.75 8.56 -2.18
C GLN A 90 -6.86 9.17 -3.58
N ILE A 91 -6.15 8.56 -4.55
CA ILE A 91 -6.17 8.89 -5.98
C ILE A 91 -6.93 7.82 -6.77
N ARG A 92 -7.28 8.09 -8.02
CA ARG A 92 -8.09 7.21 -8.88
C ARG A 92 -7.37 6.87 -10.17
N SER A 93 -7.27 5.57 -10.49
CA SER A 93 -6.68 5.12 -11.76
C SER A 93 -7.51 5.48 -13.01
N GLU A 94 -8.76 5.92 -12.84
CA GLU A 94 -9.60 6.37 -13.95
C GLU A 94 -9.31 7.82 -14.36
N SER A 95 -8.63 8.61 -13.51
CA SER A 95 -8.38 10.03 -13.77
C SER A 95 -6.95 10.49 -13.53
N ASP A 96 -6.25 9.91 -12.57
CA ASP A 96 -5.04 10.51 -11.99
C ASP A 96 -3.75 9.85 -12.51
N PHE A 97 -3.84 8.66 -13.10
CA PHE A 97 -2.72 7.95 -13.70
C PHE A 97 -3.18 6.86 -14.69
N VAL A 98 -2.25 6.32 -15.46
CA VAL A 98 -2.52 5.26 -16.45
C VAL A 98 -1.84 3.96 -16.04
N VAL A 99 -2.56 2.86 -16.17
CA VAL A 99 -2.07 1.49 -15.90
C VAL A 99 -1.94 0.73 -17.21
N GLY A 100 -0.70 0.51 -17.66
CA GLY A 100 -0.38 -0.22 -18.89
C GLY A 100 0.10 -1.65 -18.62
N GLU A 101 0.69 -2.31 -19.61
CA GLU A 101 1.34 -3.61 -19.42
C GLU A 101 2.71 -3.43 -18.77
N GLY A 102 2.90 -3.94 -17.55
CA GLY A 102 4.16 -3.82 -16.81
C GLY A 102 4.54 -2.40 -16.40
N ILE A 103 3.64 -1.43 -16.52
CA ILE A 103 3.90 0.00 -16.32
C ILE A 103 2.72 0.71 -15.64
N ILE A 104 3.03 1.68 -14.77
CA ILE A 104 2.10 2.69 -14.26
C ILE A 104 2.76 4.06 -14.46
N GLU A 105 2.09 5.00 -15.10
CA GLU A 105 2.66 6.33 -15.41
C GLU A 105 1.65 7.47 -15.30
N GLY A 106 2.15 8.69 -15.21
CA GLY A 106 1.32 9.89 -15.04
C GLY A 106 0.97 10.20 -13.58
N LEU A 107 1.44 9.40 -12.62
CA LEU A 107 1.29 9.66 -11.19
C LEU A 107 1.95 10.99 -10.84
N ILE A 108 1.24 11.89 -10.16
CA ILE A 108 1.80 13.13 -9.60
C ILE A 108 1.72 13.04 -8.09
N LEU A 109 2.88 12.92 -7.44
CA LEU A 109 3.00 12.73 -6.00
C LEU A 109 3.64 13.94 -5.33
N GLN A 110 3.22 14.20 -4.09
CA GLN A 110 3.95 15.09 -3.17
C GLN A 110 5.17 14.36 -2.58
N ARG A 111 6.09 15.12 -1.97
CA ARG A 111 7.34 14.56 -1.42
C ARG A 111 7.12 13.44 -0.41
N ASP A 112 6.15 13.61 0.48
CA ASP A 112 5.85 12.61 1.51
C ASP A 112 5.23 11.34 0.92
N GLN A 113 4.36 11.48 -0.09
CA GLN A 113 3.79 10.34 -0.83
C GLN A 113 4.89 9.59 -1.61
N LEU A 114 5.82 10.30 -2.24
CA LEU A 114 6.95 9.68 -2.92
C LEU A 114 7.87 8.92 -1.94
N ALA A 115 8.13 9.49 -0.77
CA ALA A 115 8.89 8.81 0.28
C ALA A 115 8.20 7.52 0.73
N ARG A 116 6.89 7.59 1.02
CA ARG A 116 6.04 6.45 1.38
C ARG A 116 6.04 5.37 0.29
N LEU A 117 5.92 5.76 -0.98
CA LEU A 117 5.97 4.84 -2.12
C LEU A 117 7.34 4.14 -2.20
N LYS A 118 8.46 4.87 -2.01
CA LYS A 118 9.80 4.28 -2.04
C LYS A 118 10.03 3.24 -0.94
N GLU A 119 9.45 3.45 0.23
CA GLU A 119 9.48 2.50 1.35
C GLU A 119 8.66 1.24 1.05
N ALA A 120 7.42 1.42 0.57
CA ALA A 120 6.48 0.33 0.33
C ALA A 120 6.79 -0.49 -0.93
N LEU A 121 7.39 0.12 -1.97
CA LEU A 121 7.55 -0.51 -3.28
C LEU A 121 8.42 -1.77 -3.20
N ALA A 122 7.89 -2.87 -3.74
CA ALA A 122 8.60 -4.13 -3.84
C ALA A 122 9.75 -4.05 -4.85
N VAL A 123 10.77 -4.85 -4.59
CA VAL A 123 12.01 -4.86 -5.39
C VAL A 123 11.82 -5.33 -6.83
N ASN A 124 10.68 -5.93 -7.19
CA ASN A 124 10.38 -6.33 -8.56
C ASN A 124 9.89 -5.16 -9.44
N TRP A 125 9.85 -3.94 -8.91
CA TRP A 125 9.54 -2.72 -9.65
C TRP A 125 10.69 -1.70 -9.61
N THR A 126 10.69 -0.81 -10.59
CA THR A 126 11.54 0.37 -10.68
C THR A 126 10.68 1.61 -10.59
N LEU A 127 11.27 2.69 -10.09
CA LEU A 127 10.65 4.00 -9.97
C LEU A 127 11.54 5.02 -10.68
N GLN A 128 10.94 5.81 -11.56
CA GLN A 128 11.53 7.00 -12.17
C GLN A 128 10.76 8.23 -11.69
N GLU A 129 11.46 9.32 -11.41
CA GLU A 129 10.90 10.55 -10.86
C GLU A 129 11.37 11.77 -11.65
N GLU A 130 10.44 12.69 -11.92
CA GLU A 130 10.70 13.95 -12.60
C GLU A 130 9.98 15.10 -11.86
N PRO A 131 10.73 16.07 -11.30
CA PRO A 131 10.12 17.24 -10.69
C PRO A 131 9.36 18.08 -11.73
N ILE A 132 8.11 18.42 -11.42
CA ILE A 132 7.25 19.28 -12.24
C ILE A 132 6.64 20.39 -11.38
N ALA A 133 5.99 21.38 -11.99
CA ALA A 133 5.37 22.48 -11.24
C ALA A 133 4.31 22.03 -10.22
N ALA A 134 3.60 20.93 -10.50
CA ALA A 134 2.52 20.41 -9.65
C ALA A 134 2.98 19.42 -8.56
N GLY A 135 4.24 18.99 -8.57
CA GLY A 135 4.75 17.94 -7.69
C GLY A 135 5.86 17.14 -8.34
N ILE A 136 5.87 15.83 -8.14
CA ILE A 136 6.84 14.91 -8.73
C ILE A 136 6.08 13.92 -9.59
N GLN A 137 6.34 13.95 -10.90
CA GLN A 137 5.80 12.97 -11.81
C GLN A 137 6.55 11.65 -11.63
N VAL A 138 5.82 10.55 -11.48
CA VAL A 138 6.36 9.23 -11.19
C VAL A 138 5.94 8.24 -12.27
N LYS A 139 6.89 7.41 -12.68
CA LYS A 139 6.69 6.25 -13.54
C LYS A 139 7.21 5.00 -12.86
N LEU A 140 6.37 3.98 -12.79
CA LEU A 140 6.68 2.67 -12.21
C LEU A 140 6.74 1.64 -13.32
N SER A 141 7.73 0.75 -13.30
CA SER A 141 7.87 -0.32 -14.30
C SER A 141 8.43 -1.59 -13.70
N VAL A 142 7.92 -2.76 -14.11
CA VAL A 142 8.39 -4.07 -13.67
C VAL A 142 9.86 -4.27 -14.06
N ARG A 143 10.70 -4.70 -13.11
CA ARG A 143 12.09 -5.10 -13.37
C ARG A 143 12.09 -6.34 -14.27
N GLY A 144 12.65 -6.21 -15.47
CA GLY A 144 12.74 -7.29 -16.45
C GLY A 144 11.90 -7.11 -17.71
N LEU A 145 11.11 -6.03 -17.80
CA LEU A 145 10.43 -5.59 -19.04
C LEU A 145 11.06 -4.33 -19.66
N GLN A 146 12.23 -3.90 -19.16
CA GLN A 146 13.01 -2.77 -19.69
C GLN A 146 14.10 -3.25 -20.64
#